data_AF-A0A7X8RAV5-F1
#
_entry.id   AF-A0A7X8RAV5-F1
#
_cell.length_a   1.000
_cell.length_b   1.000
_cell.length_c   1.000
_cell.angle_alpha   90.00
_cell.angle_beta   90.00
_cell.angle_gamma   90.00
#
_symmetry.space_group_name_H-M   'P 1'
#
loop_
_entity.id
_entity.type
_entity.pdbx_description
1 polymer ?
#
loop_
_entity_poly.entity_id
_entity_poly.type
_entity_poly.pdbx_seq_one_letter_code
_entity_poly.pdbx_strand_id
1 'polypeptide(L)'
;MKKQIHIRVDEVLYEKLNSYSRIKNSSMQDIVHESIVEYFADKNTNWNDKSKFTFIDLFAGIGGMRIAFEQCGGRCVFSSEWDKYCQKTYLSNFGEKPEGDITKVDEKDIPDHDILVAGFPCQPFSIAGVSKKNSLGRKHGFLDKAQGTLFFDVVRIINEKRPKAFLLENVKNLKSHDRGNTYRIVRETLDNLDYEVFDDVLDGRFYVPQHRERILIVGFDRKIYGKEIEFQFPVPPKNDMKLKDILEDSVDGKYTVHIKREKGFNFTINDYCRLEYLPYVKNGVGGPLYEIYIKNELFTKIIVHETNGGRRTIEITNPFIKIERDWFLHNYKIYYENELIYTCAKKWFEGFLNIEILNKNLFVHSIAMAVALDMLSHLD
;
A
#
# COMPACT_ATOMS: atom_id res chain seq x y z
N MET A 1 10.36 -12.32 -22.43
CA MET A 1 11.56 -12.01 -23.26
C MET A 1 11.52 -10.55 -23.68
N LYS A 2 12.59 -9.77 -23.44
CA LYS A 2 12.72 -8.42 -24.03
C LYS A 2 13.30 -8.56 -25.44
N LYS A 3 12.72 -7.86 -26.42
CA LYS A 3 13.25 -7.76 -27.79
C LYS A 3 13.77 -6.34 -28.00
N GLN A 4 14.91 -6.20 -28.67
CA GLN A 4 15.52 -4.92 -28.99
C GLN A 4 15.35 -4.63 -30.48
N ILE A 5 14.99 -3.38 -30.80
CA ILE A 5 14.80 -2.89 -32.17
C ILE A 5 15.74 -1.70 -32.36
N HIS A 6 16.44 -1.66 -33.50
CA HIS A 6 17.23 -0.51 -33.91
C HIS A 6 16.43 0.29 -34.94
N ILE A 7 16.15 1.56 -34.64
CA ILE A 7 15.35 2.44 -35.50
C ILE A 7 16.27 3.55 -36.00
N ARG A 8 16.26 3.80 -37.32
CA ARG A 8 16.88 4.99 -37.91
C ARG A 8 15.79 6.03 -38.14
N VAL A 9 16.04 7.26 -37.71
CA VAL A 9 15.15 8.41 -37.88
C VAL A 9 15.89 9.51 -38.64
N ASP A 10 15.16 10.35 -39.38
CA ASP A 10 15.74 11.54 -39.98
C ASP A 10 16.10 12.60 -38.93
N GLU A 11 16.92 13.58 -39.33
CA GLU A 11 17.43 14.63 -38.45
C GLU A 11 16.32 15.49 -37.84
N VAL A 12 15.25 15.75 -38.61
CA VAL A 12 14.11 16.57 -38.15
C VAL A 12 13.36 15.85 -37.03
N LEU A 13 13.10 14.55 -37.21
CA LEU A 13 12.44 13.73 -36.20
C LEU A 13 13.33 13.52 -34.98
N TYR A 14 14.64 13.34 -35.17
CA TYR A 14 15.61 13.23 -34.08
C TYR A 14 15.58 14.49 -33.19
N GLU A 15 15.66 15.68 -33.78
CA GLU A 15 15.62 16.94 -33.01
C GLU A 15 14.29 17.14 -32.28
N LYS A 16 13.17 16.75 -32.90
CA LYS A 16 11.86 16.74 -32.23
C LYS A 16 11.83 15.81 -31.03
N LEU A 17 12.29 14.56 -31.18
CA LEU A 17 12.34 13.60 -30.08
C LEU A 17 13.25 14.07 -28.95
N ASN A 18 14.42 14.62 -29.29
CA ASN A 18 15.42 15.14 -28.34
C ASN A 18 14.93 16.39 -27.59
N SER A 19 14.24 17.31 -28.26
CA SER A 19 13.60 18.46 -27.60
C SER A 19 12.48 18.01 -26.66
N TYR A 20 11.64 17.07 -27.10
CA TYR A 20 10.55 16.53 -26.27
C TYR A 20 11.06 15.76 -25.05
N SER A 21 12.15 15.00 -25.20
CA SER A 21 12.77 14.26 -24.10
C SER A 21 13.31 15.20 -23.01
N ARG A 22 13.84 16.37 -23.39
CA ARG A 22 14.26 17.42 -22.44
C ARG A 22 13.08 18.03 -21.70
N ILE A 23 11.99 18.35 -22.41
CA ILE A 23 10.77 18.91 -21.82
C ILE A 23 10.16 17.95 -20.79
N LYS A 24 10.06 16.67 -21.15
CA LYS A 24 9.48 15.62 -20.30
C LYS A 24 10.47 15.01 -19.29
N ASN A 25 11.72 15.49 -19.24
CA ASN A 25 12.80 14.94 -18.41
C ASN A 25 12.90 13.40 -18.49
N SER A 26 12.85 12.86 -19.72
CA SER A 26 12.79 11.43 -20.01
C SER A 26 13.87 11.03 -21.03
N SER A 27 14.22 9.74 -21.12
CA SER A 27 15.23 9.30 -22.10
C SER A 27 14.65 9.25 -23.52
N MET A 28 15.49 9.38 -24.55
CA MET A 28 15.06 9.19 -25.95
C MET A 28 14.41 7.82 -26.17
N GLN A 29 14.92 6.77 -25.52
CA GLN A 29 14.36 5.43 -25.64
C GLN A 29 12.94 5.36 -25.07
N ASP A 30 12.71 6.03 -23.93
CA ASP A 30 11.37 6.10 -23.33
C ASP A 30 10.41 6.87 -24.24
N ILE A 31 10.82 8.03 -24.78
CA ILE A 31 9.96 8.81 -25.70
C ILE A 31 9.58 7.98 -26.94
N VAL A 32 10.54 7.28 -27.56
CA VAL A 32 10.27 6.44 -28.73
C VAL A 32 9.36 5.27 -28.37
N HIS A 33 9.59 4.62 -27.23
CA HIS A 33 8.74 3.55 -26.75
C HIS A 33 7.30 4.03 -26.50
N GLU A 34 7.13 5.14 -25.78
CA GLU A 34 5.83 5.76 -25.48
C GLU A 34 5.09 6.10 -26.77
N SER A 35 5.76 6.76 -27.73
CA SER A 35 5.16 7.12 -29.02
C SER A 35 4.67 5.90 -29.82
N ILE A 36 5.40 4.79 -29.78
CA ILE A 36 5.01 3.55 -30.47
C ILE A 36 3.79 2.92 -29.78
N VAL A 37 3.80 2.87 -28.44
CA VAL A 37 2.66 2.33 -27.67
C VAL A 37 1.41 3.17 -27.93
N GLU A 38 1.50 4.49 -27.86
CA GLU A 38 0.40 5.42 -28.14
C GLU A 38 -0.12 5.26 -29.57
N TYR A 39 0.76 5.11 -30.57
CA TYR A 39 0.35 4.87 -31.95
C TYR A 39 -0.49 3.59 -32.12
N PHE A 40 -0.09 2.49 -31.46
CA PHE A 40 -0.86 1.26 -31.52
C PHE A 40 -2.11 1.29 -30.63
N ALA A 41 -2.08 2.05 -29.54
CA ALA A 41 -3.26 2.31 -28.72
C ALA A 41 -4.33 3.02 -29.55
N ASP A 42 -3.97 4.12 -30.22
CA ASP A 42 -4.87 4.91 -31.07
C ASP A 42 -5.45 4.10 -32.26
N LYS A 43 -4.68 3.14 -32.79
CA LYS A 43 -5.14 2.24 -33.85
C LYS A 43 -6.05 1.12 -33.35
N ASN A 44 -5.90 0.69 -32.09
CA ASN A 44 -6.71 -0.35 -31.47
C ASN A 44 -7.91 0.20 -30.70
N THR A 45 -7.92 1.48 -30.37
CA THR A 45 -9.09 2.18 -29.84
C THR A 45 -10.07 2.43 -30.98
N ASN A 46 -10.81 1.39 -31.34
CA ASN A 46 -12.20 1.59 -31.73
C ASN A 46 -12.90 2.19 -30.50
N TRP A 47 -12.82 3.52 -30.35
CA TRP A 47 -13.76 4.26 -29.52
C TRP A 47 -15.13 4.05 -30.17
N ASN A 48 -15.78 2.95 -29.78
CA ASN A 48 -17.20 2.84 -29.96
C ASN A 48 -17.74 4.02 -29.15
N ASP A 49 -18.28 5.02 -29.84
CA ASP A 49 -18.91 6.23 -29.29
C ASP A 49 -20.23 5.89 -28.55
N LYS A 50 -20.21 4.78 -27.81
CA LYS A 50 -21.28 4.11 -27.07
C LYS A 50 -21.03 4.16 -25.56
N SER A 51 -20.04 4.93 -25.09
CA SER A 51 -19.81 5.10 -23.66
C SER A 51 -21.05 5.71 -23.01
N LYS A 52 -21.52 5.09 -21.92
CA LYS A 52 -22.74 5.51 -21.21
C LYS A 52 -22.51 6.76 -20.36
N PHE A 53 -21.26 6.97 -19.94
CA PHE A 53 -20.82 8.09 -19.11
C PHE A 53 -19.30 8.26 -19.26
N THR A 54 -18.80 9.43 -18.87
CA THR A 54 -17.36 9.72 -18.80
C THR A 54 -16.88 9.76 -17.35
N PHE A 55 -15.62 9.42 -17.11
CA PHE A 55 -15.04 9.53 -15.78
C PHE A 55 -13.56 9.91 -15.82
N ILE A 56 -13.05 10.35 -14.68
CA ILE A 56 -11.62 10.58 -14.47
C ILE A 56 -11.07 9.69 -13.35
N ASP A 57 -9.80 9.33 -13.46
CA ASP A 57 -9.09 8.40 -12.56
C ASP A 57 -7.89 9.10 -11.90
N LEU A 58 -8.09 9.64 -10.69
CA LEU A 58 -7.07 10.34 -9.93
C LEU A 58 -6.35 9.39 -8.97
N PHE A 59 -5.04 9.56 -8.80
CA PHE A 59 -4.19 8.60 -8.07
C PHE A 59 -4.35 7.20 -8.65
N ALA A 60 -4.32 7.13 -9.99
CA ALA A 60 -4.75 5.98 -10.78
C ALA A 60 -3.95 4.70 -10.47
N GLY A 61 -2.71 4.81 -9.99
CA GLY A 61 -1.81 3.69 -9.79
C GLY A 61 -1.67 2.89 -11.08
N ILE A 62 -2.08 1.63 -11.05
CA ILE A 62 -2.09 0.73 -12.22
C ILE A 62 -3.45 0.62 -12.91
N GLY A 63 -4.43 1.46 -12.54
CA GLY A 63 -5.76 1.54 -13.19
C GLY A 63 -6.79 0.54 -12.71
N GLY A 64 -6.72 0.09 -11.46
CA GLY A 64 -7.71 -0.85 -10.89
C GLY A 64 -9.14 -0.30 -10.91
N MET A 65 -9.30 0.99 -10.63
CA MET A 65 -10.60 1.67 -10.70
C MET A 65 -11.08 1.86 -12.14
N ARG A 66 -10.18 2.26 -13.06
CA ARG A 66 -10.49 2.35 -14.49
C ARG A 66 -11.11 1.07 -15.04
N ILE A 67 -10.54 -0.10 -14.75
CA ILE A 67 -11.07 -1.39 -15.19
C ILE A 67 -12.53 -1.56 -14.77
N ALA A 68 -12.86 -1.24 -13.52
CA ALA A 68 -14.23 -1.39 -13.00
C ALA A 68 -15.22 -0.46 -13.72
N PHE A 69 -14.85 0.80 -13.96
CA PHE A 69 -15.75 1.76 -14.62
C PHE A 69 -15.87 1.52 -16.13
N GLU A 70 -14.80 1.12 -16.81
CA GLU A 70 -14.85 0.73 -18.23
C GLU A 70 -15.72 -0.52 -18.45
N GLN A 71 -15.65 -1.51 -17.55
CA GLN A 71 -16.55 -2.67 -17.59
C GLN A 71 -18.03 -2.29 -17.44
N CYS A 72 -18.33 -1.20 -16.74
CA CYS A 72 -19.67 -0.63 -16.63
C CYS A 72 -20.09 0.23 -17.84
N GLY A 73 -19.23 0.36 -18.85
CA GLY A 73 -19.46 1.18 -20.05
C GLY A 73 -19.05 2.64 -19.90
N GLY A 74 -18.22 2.96 -18.91
CA GLY A 74 -17.60 4.27 -18.73
C GLY A 74 -16.43 4.49 -19.69
N ARG A 75 -16.18 5.75 -20.03
CA ARG A 75 -14.97 6.17 -20.77
C ARG A 75 -14.09 7.02 -19.86
N CYS A 76 -12.84 6.58 -19.65
CA CYS A 76 -11.84 7.36 -18.94
C CYS A 76 -11.40 8.53 -19.84
N VAL A 77 -11.64 9.78 -19.42
CA VAL A 77 -11.28 10.98 -20.20
C VAL A 77 -10.06 11.71 -19.64
N PHE A 78 -9.64 11.37 -18.43
CA PHE A 78 -8.43 11.90 -17.79
C PHE A 78 -7.94 10.93 -16.71
N SER A 79 -6.63 10.79 -16.58
CA SER A 79 -6.01 10.04 -15.48
C SER A 79 -4.80 10.78 -14.93
N SER A 80 -4.52 10.67 -13.64
CA SER A 80 -3.34 11.25 -13.00
C SER A 80 -2.67 10.28 -12.03
N GLU A 81 -1.37 10.10 -12.18
CA GLU A 81 -0.49 9.24 -11.38
C GLU A 81 0.94 9.76 -11.46
N TRP A 82 1.57 10.04 -10.33
CA TRP A 82 2.92 10.62 -10.30
C TRP A 82 4.06 9.59 -10.31
N ASP A 83 3.80 8.33 -9.93
CA ASP A 83 4.81 7.29 -9.87
C ASP A 83 5.11 6.76 -11.28
N LYS A 84 6.37 6.90 -11.68
CA LYS A 84 6.83 6.51 -13.02
C LYS A 84 6.63 5.03 -13.35
N TYR A 85 6.64 4.13 -12.35
CA TYR A 85 6.48 2.70 -12.59
C TYR A 85 5.00 2.34 -12.74
N CYS A 86 4.12 3.00 -11.98
CA CYS A 86 2.69 2.97 -12.16
C CYS A 86 2.30 3.50 -13.55
N GLN A 87 2.79 4.68 -13.95
CA GLN A 87 2.56 5.25 -15.29
C GLN A 87 2.96 4.29 -16.41
N LYS A 88 4.12 3.63 -16.29
CA LYS A 88 4.59 2.65 -17.28
C LYS A 88 3.65 1.44 -17.38
N THR A 89 3.17 0.95 -16.24
CA THR A 89 2.24 -0.18 -16.17
C THR A 89 0.89 0.23 -16.76
N TYR A 90 0.40 1.41 -16.41
CA TYR A 90 -0.84 1.99 -16.92
C TYR A 90 -0.79 2.14 -18.45
N LEU A 91 0.26 2.77 -18.99
CA LEU A 91 0.48 2.90 -20.43
C LEU A 91 0.52 1.55 -21.15
N SER A 92 1.13 0.53 -20.53
CA SER A 92 1.22 -0.80 -21.13
C SER A 92 -0.14 -1.52 -21.21
N ASN A 93 -1.09 -1.17 -20.34
CA ASN A 93 -2.42 -1.79 -20.29
C ASN A 93 -3.49 -0.99 -21.02
N PHE A 94 -3.43 0.34 -20.96
CA PHE A 94 -4.47 1.23 -21.48
C PHE A 94 -4.02 2.04 -22.70
N GLY A 95 -2.73 2.03 -23.02
CA GLY A 95 -2.21 2.80 -24.16
C GLY A 95 -2.18 4.31 -23.96
N GLU A 96 -2.48 4.77 -22.74
CA GLU A 96 -2.50 6.17 -22.33
C GLU A 96 -1.54 6.35 -21.16
N LYS A 97 -0.74 7.42 -21.17
CA LYS A 97 0.12 7.78 -20.04
C LYS A 97 -0.65 8.75 -19.13
N PRO A 98 -0.83 8.44 -17.82
CA PRO A 98 -1.46 9.37 -16.90
C PRO A 98 -0.69 10.68 -16.78
N GLU A 99 -1.41 11.77 -16.51
CA GLU A 99 -0.80 13.02 -16.09
C GLU A 99 -0.04 12.84 -14.78
N GLY A 100 0.98 13.67 -14.56
CA GLY A 100 1.87 13.54 -13.41
C GLY A 100 1.26 14.01 -12.09
N ASP A 101 2.02 14.82 -11.38
CA ASP A 101 1.68 15.39 -10.07
C ASP A 101 0.41 16.25 -10.12
N ILE A 102 -0.70 15.75 -9.56
CA ILE A 102 -2.02 16.40 -9.58
C ILE A 102 -2.04 17.78 -8.92
N THR A 103 -1.08 18.07 -8.04
CA THR A 103 -0.96 19.38 -7.38
C THR A 103 -0.53 20.49 -8.34
N LYS A 104 -0.04 20.12 -9.53
CA LYS A 104 0.43 21.03 -10.58
C LYS A 104 -0.53 21.14 -11.77
N VAL A 105 -1.59 20.33 -11.78
CA VAL A 105 -2.60 20.35 -12.82
C VAL A 105 -3.63 21.42 -12.47
N ASP A 106 -3.83 22.39 -13.36
CA ASP A 106 -4.93 23.34 -13.25
C ASP A 106 -6.25 22.58 -13.43
N GLU A 107 -7.14 22.70 -12.45
CA GLU A 107 -8.44 22.04 -12.46
C GLU A 107 -9.28 22.38 -13.69
N LYS A 108 -9.03 23.53 -14.33
CA LYS A 108 -9.74 23.97 -15.54
C LYS A 108 -9.34 23.21 -16.79
N ASP A 109 -8.11 22.70 -16.82
CA ASP A 109 -7.59 21.92 -17.95
C ASP A 109 -8.09 20.47 -17.93
N ILE A 110 -8.67 20.02 -16.81
CA ILE A 110 -9.28 18.70 -16.70
C ILE A 110 -10.58 18.67 -17.52
N PRO A 111 -10.79 17.70 -18.43
CA PRO A 111 -12.02 17.57 -19.20
C PRO A 111 -13.28 17.47 -18.32
N ASP A 112 -14.40 17.93 -18.87
CA ASP A 112 -15.71 17.68 -18.27
C ASP A 112 -15.98 16.18 -18.18
N HIS A 113 -16.54 15.74 -17.05
CA HIS A 113 -16.77 14.33 -16.78
C HIS A 113 -17.99 14.10 -15.88
N ASP A 114 -18.62 12.94 -16.03
CA ASP A 114 -19.77 12.58 -15.21
C ASP A 114 -19.34 12.11 -13.81
N ILE A 115 -18.24 11.36 -13.72
CA ILE A 115 -17.81 10.72 -12.46
C ILE A 115 -16.34 11.00 -12.16
N LEU A 116 -16.04 11.43 -10.95
CA LEU A 116 -14.67 11.51 -10.44
C LEU A 116 -14.34 10.30 -9.58
N VAL A 117 -13.20 9.66 -9.84
CA VAL A 117 -12.76 8.49 -9.06
C VAL A 117 -11.36 8.77 -8.50
N ALA A 118 -11.14 8.48 -7.21
CA ALA A 118 -9.86 8.75 -6.56
C ALA A 118 -9.51 7.81 -5.39
N GLY A 119 -8.36 7.16 -5.46
CA GLY A 119 -7.74 6.42 -4.35
C GLY A 119 -6.69 7.27 -3.61
N PHE A 120 -7.12 8.36 -2.96
CA PHE A 120 -6.18 9.35 -2.40
C PHE A 120 -5.43 8.81 -1.17
N PRO A 121 -4.15 9.19 -0.96
CA PRO A 121 -3.37 8.69 0.17
C PRO A 121 -3.87 9.21 1.52
N CYS A 122 -3.81 8.36 2.56
CA CYS A 122 -4.21 8.70 3.93
C CYS A 122 -3.19 9.65 4.58
N GLN A 123 -3.53 10.93 4.74
CA GLN A 123 -2.70 11.95 5.39
C GLN A 123 -3.46 12.62 6.55
N PRO A 124 -2.83 12.97 7.69
CA PRO A 124 -3.46 13.77 8.73
C PRO A 124 -3.72 15.21 8.25
N PHE A 125 -4.87 15.77 8.61
CA PHE A 125 -5.17 17.19 8.39
C PHE A 125 -4.65 18.03 9.56
N SER A 126 -3.76 18.99 9.31
CA SER A 126 -3.23 19.87 10.36
C SER A 126 -4.29 20.86 10.85
N ILE A 127 -4.66 20.76 12.12
CA ILE A 127 -5.63 21.64 12.81
C ILE A 127 -5.11 23.09 12.97
N ALA A 128 -3.79 23.31 12.84
CA ALA A 128 -3.16 24.61 13.10
C ALA A 128 -3.64 25.75 12.18
N GLY A 129 -4.21 25.42 11.02
CA GLY A 129 -4.82 26.39 10.10
C GLY A 129 -6.22 26.86 10.52
N VAL A 130 -6.94 26.08 11.33
CA VAL A 130 -8.35 26.31 11.70
C VAL A 130 -8.45 27.03 13.06
N SER A 131 -7.73 26.56 14.08
CA SER A 131 -7.87 27.10 15.46
C SER A 131 -7.25 28.49 15.67
N LYS A 132 -6.19 28.87 14.93
CA LYS A 132 -5.51 30.18 15.11
C LYS A 132 -6.21 31.35 14.41
N LYS A 133 -7.30 31.08 13.66
CA LYS A 133 -7.96 32.06 12.77
C LYS A 133 -9.39 32.37 13.16
N ASN A 134 -10.05 31.50 13.94
CA ASN A 134 -11.27 31.86 14.69
C ASN A 134 -11.00 33.00 15.68
N SER A 135 -9.76 33.12 16.20
CA SER A 135 -9.30 34.23 17.04
C SER A 135 -8.96 35.52 16.28
N LEU A 136 -9.01 35.54 14.94
CA LEU A 136 -8.61 36.69 14.11
C LEU A 136 -9.73 37.26 13.21
N GLY A 137 -10.97 36.76 13.30
CA GLY A 137 -12.15 37.39 12.66
C GLY A 137 -12.15 37.45 11.13
N ARG A 138 -11.22 36.80 10.42
CA ARG A 138 -11.17 36.83 8.94
C ARG A 138 -11.98 35.70 8.32
N LYS A 139 -13.14 36.03 7.72
CA LYS A 139 -13.89 35.18 6.77
C LYS A 139 -13.13 35.09 5.44
N HIS A 140 -12.19 34.16 5.29
CA HIS A 140 -11.53 33.86 4.00
C HIS A 140 -11.64 32.35 3.77
N GLY A 141 -11.94 31.96 2.53
CA GLY A 141 -12.64 30.73 2.12
C GLY A 141 -12.08 29.41 2.64
N PHE A 142 -12.95 28.40 2.68
CA PHE A 142 -12.67 27.04 3.12
C PHE A 142 -11.46 26.39 2.40
N LEU A 143 -11.22 26.79 1.14
CA LEU A 143 -10.16 26.28 0.27
C LEU A 143 -8.77 26.90 0.53
N ASP A 144 -8.67 28.04 1.22
CA ASP A 144 -7.41 28.82 1.31
C ASP A 144 -6.39 28.27 2.33
N LYS A 145 -6.74 27.27 3.15
CA LYS A 145 -5.98 26.98 4.40
C LYS A 145 -5.64 25.52 4.66
N ALA A 146 -5.90 24.62 3.71
CA ALA A 146 -5.56 23.21 3.81
C ALA A 146 -4.55 22.75 2.74
N GLN A 147 -3.63 23.65 2.39
CA GLN A 147 -2.68 23.63 1.25
C GLN A 147 -1.60 22.53 1.27
N GLY A 148 -1.83 21.35 1.86
CA GLY A 148 -0.78 20.33 1.93
C GLY A 148 -1.22 18.87 1.84
N THR A 149 -2.51 18.57 1.70
CA THR A 149 -2.96 17.17 1.60
C THR A 149 -3.73 16.93 0.31
N LEU A 150 -3.46 15.79 -0.31
CA LEU A 150 -3.96 15.40 -1.62
C LEU A 150 -5.49 15.25 -1.70
N PHE A 151 -6.16 15.11 -0.55
CA PHE A 151 -7.62 15.21 -0.48
C PHE A 151 -8.14 16.58 -0.94
N PHE A 152 -7.47 17.69 -0.61
CA PHE A 152 -7.94 19.02 -1.02
C PHE A 152 -7.70 19.29 -2.50
N ASP A 153 -6.76 18.61 -3.14
CA ASP A 153 -6.65 18.60 -4.60
C ASP A 153 -7.85 17.92 -5.25
N VAL A 154 -8.34 16.82 -4.68
CA VAL A 154 -9.60 16.20 -5.11
C VAL A 154 -10.76 17.18 -4.95
N VAL A 155 -10.87 17.83 -3.79
CA VAL A 155 -11.93 18.80 -3.47
C VAL A 155 -11.91 20.00 -4.43
N ARG A 156 -10.71 20.52 -4.75
CA ARG A 156 -10.51 21.59 -5.74
C ARG A 156 -11.10 21.19 -7.10
N ILE A 157 -10.80 19.98 -7.56
CA ILE A 157 -11.31 19.46 -8.84
C ILE A 157 -12.82 19.20 -8.79
N ILE A 158 -13.35 18.61 -7.72
CA ILE A 158 -14.82 18.42 -7.54
C ILE A 158 -15.54 19.77 -7.57
N ASN A 159 -14.97 20.79 -6.92
CA ASN A 159 -15.57 22.12 -6.85
C ASN A 159 -15.63 22.81 -8.22
N GLU A 160 -14.56 22.74 -9.00
CA GLU A 160 -14.49 23.33 -10.34
C GLU A 160 -15.30 22.54 -11.36
N LYS A 161 -15.10 21.22 -11.43
CA LYS A 161 -15.66 20.37 -12.50
C LYS A 161 -17.09 19.92 -12.23
N ARG A 162 -17.56 19.97 -10.98
CA ARG A 162 -18.92 19.58 -10.57
C ARG A 162 -19.39 18.24 -11.17
N PRO A 163 -18.65 17.12 -11.00
CA PRO A 163 -19.08 15.83 -11.51
C PRO A 163 -20.44 15.42 -10.91
N LYS A 164 -21.24 14.67 -11.68
CA LYS A 164 -22.53 14.17 -11.21
C LYS A 164 -22.40 13.29 -9.98
N ALA A 165 -21.34 12.51 -9.92
CA ALA A 165 -21.01 11.67 -8.78
C ALA A 165 -19.49 11.55 -8.58
N PHE A 166 -19.07 11.07 -7.41
CA PHE A 166 -17.70 10.65 -7.17
C PHE A 166 -17.62 9.34 -6.38
N LEU A 167 -16.48 8.66 -6.52
CA LEU A 167 -16.08 7.53 -5.68
C LEU A 167 -14.67 7.77 -5.16
N LEU A 168 -14.54 7.85 -3.83
CA LEU A 168 -13.25 7.93 -3.14
C LEU A 168 -12.98 6.64 -2.39
N GLU A 169 -11.74 6.16 -2.43
CA GLU A 169 -11.28 5.02 -1.64
C GLU A 169 -10.22 5.44 -0.63
N ASN A 170 -10.23 4.79 0.53
CA ASN A 170 -9.15 4.89 1.50
C ASN A 170 -9.06 3.66 2.42
N VAL A 171 -8.07 3.64 3.32
CA VAL A 171 -7.93 2.61 4.35
C VAL A 171 -9.11 2.62 5.33
N LYS A 172 -9.51 1.45 5.85
CA LYS A 172 -10.62 1.33 6.82
C LYS A 172 -10.46 2.24 8.05
N ASN A 173 -9.21 2.49 8.45
CA ASN A 173 -8.88 3.25 9.65
C ASN A 173 -9.08 4.77 9.48
N LEU A 174 -9.46 5.25 8.29
CA LEU A 174 -9.78 6.66 8.07
C LEU A 174 -10.81 7.17 9.08
N LYS A 175 -11.84 6.36 9.40
CA LYS A 175 -12.90 6.69 10.38
C LYS A 175 -12.37 6.95 11.79
N SER A 176 -11.31 6.25 12.19
CA SER A 176 -10.68 6.38 13.52
C SER A 176 -9.45 7.30 13.53
N HIS A 177 -8.95 7.68 12.36
CA HIS A 177 -7.70 8.42 12.20
C HIS A 177 -7.79 9.81 12.86
N ASP A 178 -6.73 10.22 13.55
CA ASP A 178 -6.70 11.47 14.33
C ASP A 178 -7.93 11.62 15.25
N ARG A 179 -8.27 10.54 15.98
CA ARG A 179 -9.46 10.48 16.85
C ARG A 179 -10.77 10.81 16.11
N GLY A 180 -10.86 10.42 14.83
CA GLY A 180 -12.01 10.65 13.95
C GLY A 180 -12.06 12.04 13.32
N ASN A 181 -11.13 12.94 13.66
CA ASN A 181 -11.10 14.29 13.12
C ASN A 181 -10.86 14.30 11.60
N THR A 182 -10.02 13.39 11.09
CA THR A 182 -9.75 13.30 9.65
C THR A 182 -11.02 13.00 8.87
N TYR A 183 -11.76 11.96 9.27
CA TYR A 183 -12.99 11.57 8.62
C TYR A 183 -14.09 12.65 8.71
N ARG A 184 -14.21 13.29 9.88
CA ARG A 184 -15.14 14.41 10.07
C ARG A 184 -14.87 15.55 9.08
N ILE A 185 -13.61 15.94 8.88
CA ILE A 185 -13.22 16.98 7.92
C ILE A 185 -13.58 16.55 6.49
N VAL A 186 -13.33 15.29 6.10
CA VAL A 186 -13.73 14.78 4.77
C VAL A 186 -15.23 14.94 4.55
N ARG A 187 -16.05 14.49 5.52
CA ARG A 187 -17.51 14.57 5.45
C ARG A 187 -18.02 16.01 5.39
N GLU A 188 -17.55 16.87 6.28
CA GLU A 188 -17.92 18.29 6.30
C GLU A 188 -17.52 19.00 4.99
N THR A 189 -16.35 18.66 4.44
CA THR A 189 -15.88 19.25 3.17
C THR A 189 -16.81 18.92 2.01
N LEU A 190 -17.12 17.63 1.84
CA LEU A 190 -17.93 17.15 0.73
C LEU A 190 -19.39 17.62 0.87
N ASP A 191 -19.92 17.68 2.09
CA ASP A 191 -21.24 18.24 2.38
C ASP A 191 -21.31 19.74 2.06
N ASN A 192 -20.27 20.51 2.42
CA ASN A 192 -20.17 21.94 2.08
C ASN A 192 -20.06 22.21 0.57
N LEU A 193 -19.61 21.21 -0.21
CA LEU A 193 -19.66 21.25 -1.67
C LEU A 193 -21.06 20.90 -2.23
N ASP A 194 -22.08 20.73 -1.39
CA ASP A 194 -23.45 20.40 -1.80
C ASP A 194 -23.57 19.03 -2.47
N TYR A 195 -22.85 18.03 -1.95
CA TYR A 195 -23.00 16.61 -2.32
C TYR A 195 -23.64 15.82 -1.20
N GLU A 196 -24.54 14.90 -1.55
CA GLU A 196 -25.02 13.87 -0.65
C GLU A 196 -24.00 12.73 -0.63
N VAL A 197 -23.57 12.30 0.56
CA VAL A 197 -22.42 11.42 0.71
C VAL A 197 -22.79 10.15 1.49
N PHE A 198 -22.42 9.01 0.95
CA PHE A 198 -22.59 7.67 1.51
C PHE A 198 -21.21 7.04 1.72
N ASP A 199 -21.06 6.22 2.75
CA ASP A 199 -19.81 5.51 3.00
C ASP A 199 -20.03 4.14 3.63
N ASP A 200 -19.17 3.20 3.27
CA ASP A 200 -19.14 1.88 3.90
C ASP A 200 -17.73 1.28 3.84
N VAL A 201 -17.45 0.32 4.72
CA VAL A 201 -16.20 -0.46 4.72
C VAL A 201 -16.48 -1.80 4.06
N LEU A 202 -15.92 -2.02 2.87
CA LEU A 202 -16.02 -3.27 2.14
C LEU A 202 -14.73 -4.08 2.26
N ASP A 203 -14.86 -5.41 2.25
CA ASP A 203 -13.73 -6.32 2.34
C ASP A 203 -13.53 -7.08 1.03
N GLY A 204 -12.31 -7.03 0.50
CA GLY A 204 -11.87 -7.75 -0.69
C GLY A 204 -12.10 -9.26 -0.60
N ARG A 205 -12.20 -9.85 0.61
CA ARG A 205 -12.38 -11.31 0.79
C ARG A 205 -13.62 -11.85 0.08
N PHE A 206 -14.64 -11.01 -0.08
CA PHE A 206 -15.90 -11.37 -0.73
C PHE A 206 -15.80 -11.38 -2.26
N TYR A 207 -14.71 -10.88 -2.83
CA TYR A 207 -14.52 -10.74 -4.28
C TYR A 207 -13.30 -11.51 -4.78
N VAL A 208 -12.24 -11.58 -3.96
CA VAL A 208 -10.98 -12.27 -4.24
C VAL A 208 -10.47 -12.97 -2.97
N PRO A 209 -9.58 -13.98 -3.04
CA PRO A 209 -9.07 -14.69 -1.86
C PRO A 209 -8.03 -13.85 -1.09
N GLN A 210 -8.38 -12.62 -0.71
CA GLN A 210 -7.53 -11.68 0.02
C GLN A 210 -8.35 -10.92 1.05
N HIS A 211 -7.91 -10.95 2.31
CA HIS A 211 -8.43 -10.04 3.34
C HIS A 211 -7.94 -8.62 3.08
N ARG A 212 -8.85 -7.71 2.72
CA ARG A 212 -8.50 -6.31 2.43
C ARG A 212 -9.70 -5.40 2.61
N GLU A 213 -9.81 -4.83 3.80
CA GLU A 213 -10.86 -3.88 4.12
C GLU A 213 -10.48 -2.46 3.66
N ARG A 214 -11.43 -1.77 3.01
CA ARG A 214 -11.32 -0.40 2.52
C ARG A 214 -12.61 0.37 2.74
N ILE A 215 -12.48 1.64 3.10
CA ILE A 215 -13.63 2.54 3.10
C ILE A 215 -13.82 3.05 1.69
N LEU A 216 -15.06 2.97 1.21
CA LEU A 216 -15.51 3.64 0.00
C LEU A 216 -16.42 4.79 0.40
N ILE A 217 -16.24 5.95 -0.23
CA ILE A 217 -17.04 7.14 -0.02
C ILE A 217 -17.62 7.54 -1.37
N VAL A 218 -18.94 7.45 -1.50
CA VAL A 218 -19.69 7.76 -2.72
C VAL A 218 -20.41 9.08 -2.49
N GLY A 219 -20.35 9.99 -3.46
CA GLY A 219 -21.12 11.23 -3.39
C GLY A 219 -21.87 11.53 -4.67
N PHE A 220 -23.02 12.19 -4.54
CA PHE A 220 -23.90 12.61 -5.63
C PHE A 220 -24.22 14.10 -5.52
N ASP A 221 -24.17 14.84 -6.63
CA ASP A 221 -24.43 16.27 -6.64
C ASP A 221 -25.91 16.57 -6.32
N ARG A 222 -26.17 17.24 -5.19
CA ARG A 222 -27.54 17.57 -4.77
C ARG A 222 -28.24 18.55 -5.70
N LYS A 223 -27.49 19.33 -6.48
CA LYS A 223 -28.06 20.23 -7.50
C LYS A 223 -28.63 19.47 -8.69
N ILE A 224 -28.15 18.24 -8.92
CA ILE A 224 -28.56 17.40 -10.04
C ILE A 224 -29.64 16.41 -9.58
N TYR A 225 -29.45 15.77 -8.43
CA TYR A 225 -30.30 14.67 -7.98
C TYR A 225 -31.21 15.02 -6.80
N GLY A 226 -31.11 16.22 -6.24
CA GLY A 226 -31.84 16.62 -5.04
C GLY A 226 -31.21 16.09 -3.75
N LYS A 227 -31.93 16.23 -2.63
CA LYS A 227 -31.47 15.78 -1.30
C LYS A 227 -31.90 14.37 -0.93
N GLU A 228 -32.92 13.83 -1.58
CA GLU A 228 -33.51 12.53 -1.28
C GLU A 228 -32.93 11.47 -2.22
N ILE A 229 -31.62 11.27 -2.15
CA ILE A 229 -30.92 10.29 -2.97
C ILE A 229 -30.94 8.95 -2.24
N GLU A 230 -31.55 7.94 -2.84
CA GLU A 230 -31.49 6.57 -2.34
C GLU A 230 -30.31 5.84 -2.96
N PHE A 231 -29.24 5.64 -2.18
CA PHE A 231 -28.09 4.83 -2.55
C PHE A 231 -27.80 3.80 -1.47
N GLN A 232 -27.48 2.57 -1.89
CA GLN A 232 -27.07 1.50 -1.00
C GLN A 232 -25.84 0.81 -1.59
N PHE A 233 -24.88 0.48 -0.73
CA PHE A 233 -23.74 -0.33 -1.11
C PHE A 233 -24.20 -1.76 -1.46
N PRO A 234 -23.52 -2.43 -2.41
CA PRO A 234 -23.90 -3.76 -2.83
C PRO A 234 -23.76 -4.75 -1.67
N VAL A 235 -24.72 -5.68 -1.57
CA VAL A 235 -24.58 -6.83 -0.67
C VAL A 235 -23.40 -7.68 -1.16
N PRO A 236 -22.39 -7.97 -0.30
CA PRO A 236 -21.23 -8.73 -0.72
C PRO A 236 -21.63 -10.10 -1.30
N PRO A 237 -21.06 -10.50 -2.45
CA PRO A 237 -21.39 -11.79 -3.03
C PRO A 237 -20.82 -12.92 -2.18
N LYS A 238 -21.39 -14.12 -2.33
CA LYS A 238 -20.78 -15.33 -1.78
C LYS A 238 -19.58 -15.71 -2.65
N ASN A 239 -18.40 -15.82 -2.04
CA ASN A 239 -17.18 -16.22 -2.72
C ASN A 239 -16.53 -17.39 -1.98
N ASP A 240 -16.35 -18.50 -2.71
CA ASP A 240 -15.70 -19.72 -2.20
C ASP A 240 -14.27 -19.89 -2.76
N MET A 241 -13.78 -18.92 -3.55
CA MET A 241 -12.43 -18.92 -4.13
C MET A 241 -11.36 -18.87 -3.04
N LYS A 242 -10.31 -19.65 -3.22
CA LYS A 242 -9.18 -19.80 -2.30
C LYS A 242 -7.89 -19.36 -2.96
N LEU A 243 -6.88 -19.08 -2.14
CA LEU A 243 -5.55 -18.70 -2.64
C LEU A 243 -4.98 -19.72 -3.63
N LYS A 244 -5.17 -21.01 -3.36
CA LYS A 244 -4.72 -22.10 -4.26
C LYS A 244 -5.31 -22.02 -5.68
N ASP A 245 -6.48 -21.41 -5.83
CA ASP A 245 -7.21 -21.35 -7.11
C ASP A 245 -6.65 -20.25 -8.03
N ILE A 246 -5.74 -19.40 -7.51
CA ILE A 246 -5.08 -18.31 -8.25
C ILE A 246 -3.56 -18.46 -8.31
N LEU A 247 -3.02 -19.62 -7.91
CA LEU A 247 -1.58 -19.90 -8.02
C LEU A 247 -1.22 -20.30 -9.45
N GLU A 248 -0.02 -19.93 -9.89
CA GLU A 248 0.55 -20.43 -11.14
C GLU A 248 1.04 -21.87 -10.96
N ASP A 249 0.74 -22.75 -11.93
CA ASP A 249 1.15 -24.16 -11.88
C ASP A 249 2.67 -24.36 -12.03
N SER A 250 3.32 -23.48 -12.79
CA SER A 250 4.75 -23.56 -13.11
C SER A 250 5.44 -22.26 -12.72
N VAL A 251 6.16 -22.31 -11.60
CA VAL A 251 6.87 -21.18 -11.04
C VAL A 251 8.38 -21.38 -11.20
N ASP A 252 9.08 -20.35 -11.69
CA ASP A 252 10.54 -20.34 -11.77
C ASP A 252 11.14 -20.55 -10.37
N GLY A 253 12.14 -21.43 -10.25
CA GLY A 253 12.79 -21.79 -8.99
C GLY A 253 13.31 -20.58 -8.21
N LYS A 254 13.64 -19.46 -8.87
CA LYS A 254 14.04 -18.21 -8.19
C LYS A 254 12.97 -17.61 -7.28
N TYR A 255 11.70 -17.94 -7.51
CA TYR A 255 10.56 -17.54 -6.65
C TYR A 255 10.19 -18.61 -5.63
N THR A 256 10.88 -19.76 -5.66
CA THR A 256 10.71 -20.83 -4.67
C THR A 256 11.69 -20.58 -3.53
N VAL A 257 11.17 -20.46 -2.30
CA VAL A 257 12.01 -20.48 -1.11
C VAL A 257 12.52 -21.90 -0.92
N HIS A 258 13.78 -22.15 -1.29
CA HIS A 258 14.42 -23.45 -1.07
C HIS A 258 14.67 -23.67 0.42
N ILE A 259 13.78 -24.40 1.08
CA ILE A 259 14.05 -24.92 2.43
C ILE A 259 14.99 -26.12 2.29
N LYS A 260 16.31 -25.89 2.33
CA LYS A 260 17.28 -26.97 2.51
C LYS A 260 17.17 -27.49 3.95
N ARG A 261 16.43 -28.59 4.13
CA ARG A 261 16.52 -29.41 5.35
C ARG A 261 17.81 -30.22 5.32
N GLU A 262 18.91 -29.64 5.77
CA GLU A 262 20.07 -30.39 6.23
C GLU A 262 20.18 -30.26 7.76
N LYS A 263 20.98 -31.12 8.40
CA LYS A 263 21.14 -31.17 9.86
C LYS A 263 21.71 -29.83 10.37
N GLY A 264 20.84 -28.92 10.79
CA GLY A 264 21.17 -27.51 11.00
C GLY A 264 20.51 -26.64 9.92
N PHE A 265 19.68 -25.67 10.30
CA PHE A 265 19.05 -24.76 9.33
C PHE A 265 19.60 -23.34 9.49
N ASN A 266 19.87 -22.70 8.36
CA ASN A 266 20.30 -21.30 8.28
C ASN A 266 19.14 -20.48 7.71
N PHE A 267 18.74 -19.44 8.42
CA PHE A 267 17.67 -18.53 8.01
C PHE A 267 18.26 -17.15 7.75
N THR A 268 18.21 -16.68 6.50
CA THR A 268 18.61 -15.33 6.15
C THR A 268 17.35 -14.47 6.06
N ILE A 269 17.21 -13.51 6.98
CA ILE A 269 16.05 -12.61 7.03
C ILE A 269 16.19 -11.53 5.94
N ASN A 270 17.43 -11.09 5.68
CA ASN A 270 17.86 -10.21 4.58
C ASN A 270 19.40 -10.24 4.48
N ASP A 271 19.98 -9.49 3.54
CA ASP A 271 21.45 -9.36 3.37
C ASP A 271 22.19 -8.83 4.62
N TYR A 272 21.45 -8.36 5.62
CA TYR A 272 21.98 -7.75 6.84
C TYR A 272 21.92 -8.69 8.04
N CYS A 273 21.05 -9.71 8.07
CA CYS A 273 20.84 -10.56 9.23
C CYS A 273 20.63 -12.03 8.90
N ARG A 274 21.34 -12.89 9.64
CA ARG A 274 21.38 -14.33 9.46
C ARG A 274 21.24 -15.03 10.81
N LEU A 275 20.32 -15.97 10.91
CA LEU A 275 20.14 -16.88 12.04
C LEU A 275 20.69 -18.25 11.65
N GLU A 276 21.53 -18.83 12.48
CA GLU A 276 22.04 -20.19 12.31
C GLU A 276 21.56 -21.05 13.48
N TYR A 277 20.96 -22.20 13.16
CA TYR A 277 20.61 -23.22 14.15
C TYR A 277 21.64 -24.33 14.15
N LEU A 278 22.18 -24.60 15.33
CA LEU A 278 23.14 -25.67 15.58
C LEU A 278 22.51 -26.67 16.56
N PRO A 279 22.34 -27.95 16.17
CA PRO A 279 21.97 -28.99 17.13
C PRO A 279 23.13 -29.16 18.12
N TYR A 280 23.03 -28.51 19.27
CA TYR A 280 24.09 -28.45 20.27
C TYR A 280 23.88 -29.50 21.35
N VAL A 281 24.83 -30.42 21.50
CA VAL A 281 24.88 -31.36 22.61
C VAL A 281 26.30 -31.37 23.16
N LYS A 282 26.50 -30.86 24.38
CA LYS A 282 27.79 -30.93 25.07
C LYS A 282 27.65 -31.78 26.32
N ASN A 283 28.45 -32.83 26.46
CA ASN A 283 28.47 -33.72 27.64
C ASN A 283 27.10 -34.30 28.04
N GLY A 284 26.22 -34.60 27.09
CA GLY A 284 24.91 -35.21 27.36
C GLY A 284 23.87 -34.28 28.01
N VAL A 285 24.20 -32.98 28.18
CA VAL A 285 23.26 -31.94 28.64
C VAL A 285 23.41 -30.75 27.71
N GLY A 286 22.44 -30.57 26.82
CA GLY A 286 22.41 -29.46 25.88
C GLY A 286 21.20 -29.56 24.98
N GLY A 287 20.42 -28.49 24.94
CA GLY A 287 19.38 -28.28 23.95
C GLY A 287 19.91 -27.41 22.81
N PRO A 288 19.03 -26.96 21.91
CA PRO A 288 19.41 -26.26 20.69
C PRO A 288 20.21 -24.97 20.94
N LEU A 289 21.15 -24.68 20.03
CA LEU A 289 21.91 -23.43 19.98
C LEU A 289 21.50 -22.63 18.74
N TYR A 290 21.27 -21.33 18.92
CA TYR A 290 20.99 -20.40 17.85
C TYR A 290 22.04 -19.30 17.86
N GLU A 291 22.62 -19.01 16.71
CA GLU A 291 23.56 -17.90 16.52
C GLU A 291 22.90 -16.85 15.62
N ILE A 292 22.82 -15.61 16.10
CA ILE A 292 22.28 -14.49 15.33
C ILE A 292 23.45 -13.63 14.88
N TYR A 293 23.56 -13.42 13.58
CA TYR A 293 24.55 -12.58 12.93
C TYR A 293 23.90 -11.33 12.34
N ILE A 294 24.60 -10.21 12.45
CA ILE A 294 24.20 -8.91 11.89
C ILE A 294 25.41 -8.31 11.19
N LYS A 295 25.27 -7.94 9.91
CA LYS A 295 26.41 -7.56 9.03
C LYS A 295 27.55 -8.60 9.06
N ASN A 296 27.20 -9.88 9.16
CA ASN A 296 28.12 -11.01 9.32
C ASN A 296 28.92 -11.04 10.64
N GLU A 297 28.62 -10.18 11.62
CA GLU A 297 29.18 -10.24 12.98
C GLU A 297 28.22 -10.98 13.92
N LEU A 298 28.74 -11.83 14.80
CA LEU A 298 27.93 -12.55 15.79
C LEU A 298 27.35 -11.55 16.79
N PHE A 299 26.03 -11.37 16.75
CA PHE A 299 25.30 -10.46 17.61
C PHE A 299 24.91 -11.10 18.96
N THR A 300 24.43 -12.34 18.93
CA THR A 300 24.11 -13.09 20.16
C THR A 300 24.01 -14.59 19.91
N LYS A 301 24.13 -15.38 20.97
CA LYS A 301 23.79 -16.80 21.00
C LYS A 301 22.62 -17.02 21.94
N ILE A 302 21.69 -17.87 21.55
CA ILE A 302 20.61 -18.36 22.40
C ILE A 302 20.83 -19.85 22.60
N ILE A 303 21.06 -20.25 23.85
CA ILE A 303 21.28 -21.63 24.24
C ILE A 303 20.08 -22.06 25.08
N VAL A 304 19.47 -23.19 24.74
CA VAL A 304 18.44 -23.78 25.58
C VAL A 304 19.00 -24.97 26.32
N HIS A 305 18.92 -24.89 27.65
CA HIS A 305 19.33 -25.97 28.54
C HIS A 305 18.10 -26.76 28.93
N GLU A 306 18.15 -28.07 28.71
CA GLU A 306 17.13 -28.99 29.18
C GLU A 306 17.65 -29.70 30.43
N THR A 307 16.91 -29.59 31.53
CA THR A 307 17.26 -30.27 32.79
C THR A 307 16.56 -31.62 32.88
N ASN A 308 17.12 -32.57 33.65
CA ASN A 308 16.61 -33.94 33.83
C ASN A 308 15.17 -34.06 34.38
N GLY A 309 14.45 -32.96 34.58
CA GLY A 309 13.03 -32.92 34.98
C GLY A 309 12.11 -32.22 33.96
N GLY A 310 12.54 -32.06 32.70
CA GLY A 310 11.75 -31.43 31.63
C GLY A 310 11.61 -29.91 31.74
N ARG A 311 12.31 -29.27 32.68
CA ARG A 311 12.40 -27.80 32.73
C ARG A 311 13.47 -27.32 31.78
N ARG A 312 13.10 -26.33 30.96
CA ARG A 312 13.99 -25.65 30.02
C ARG A 312 14.34 -24.26 30.51
N THR A 313 15.61 -23.91 30.45
CA THR A 313 16.10 -22.55 30.69
C THR A 313 16.75 -22.02 29.42
N ILE A 314 16.65 -20.71 29.21
CA ILE A 314 17.24 -20.02 28.05
C ILE A 314 18.40 -19.17 28.56
N GLU A 315 19.57 -19.33 27.95
CA GLU A 315 20.74 -18.48 28.15
C GLU A 315 20.95 -17.64 26.88
N ILE A 316 21.20 -16.34 27.06
CA ILE A 316 21.45 -15.39 25.97
C ILE A 316 22.80 -14.73 26.23
N THR A 317 23.73 -14.79 25.28
CA THR A 317 25.09 -14.30 25.50
C THR A 317 25.24 -12.79 25.36
N ASN A 318 24.24 -12.11 24.79
CA ASN A 318 24.26 -10.65 24.68
C ASN A 318 23.64 -10.03 25.95
N PRO A 319 24.41 -9.31 26.78
CA PRO A 319 23.97 -8.82 28.08
C PRO A 319 22.95 -7.68 28.00
N PHE A 320 22.80 -7.07 26.83
CA PHE A 320 21.80 -6.02 26.61
C PHE A 320 20.41 -6.59 26.33
N ILE A 321 20.29 -7.92 26.17
CA ILE A 321 19.04 -8.60 25.85
C ILE A 321 18.46 -9.21 27.12
N LYS A 322 17.19 -8.90 27.41
CA LYS A 322 16.46 -9.45 28.54
C LYS A 322 15.12 -10.00 28.09
N ILE A 323 14.74 -11.17 28.58
CA ILE A 323 13.41 -11.75 28.36
C ILE A 323 12.69 -11.86 29.71
N GLU A 324 11.48 -11.33 29.78
CA GLU A 324 10.59 -11.47 30.92
C GLU A 324 9.37 -12.29 30.51
N ARG A 325 8.97 -13.23 31.36
CA ARG A 325 7.73 -14.00 31.18
C ARG A 325 6.64 -13.40 32.05
N ASP A 326 5.54 -13.01 31.44
CA ASP A 326 4.33 -12.63 32.16
C ASP A 326 3.41 -13.85 32.23
N TRP A 327 3.29 -14.35 33.46
CA TRP A 327 2.60 -15.59 33.81
C TRP A 327 1.08 -15.46 33.75
N PHE A 328 0.54 -14.24 33.82
CA PHE A 328 -0.90 -14.01 33.75
C PHE A 328 -1.38 -14.04 32.30
N LEU A 329 -0.69 -13.30 31.43
CA LEU A 329 -1.05 -13.18 30.03
C LEU A 329 -0.49 -14.30 29.14
N HIS A 330 0.31 -15.19 29.73
CA HIS A 330 1.01 -16.25 29.00
C HIS A 330 1.78 -15.66 27.80
N ASN A 331 2.47 -14.55 28.01
CA ASN A 331 3.26 -13.89 26.98
C ASN A 331 4.71 -13.66 27.46
N TYR A 332 5.61 -13.48 26.50
CA TYR A 332 7.01 -13.12 26.74
C TYR A 332 7.23 -11.69 26.26
N LYS A 333 8.00 -10.93 27.04
CA LYS A 333 8.46 -9.59 26.71
C LYS A 333 9.96 -9.64 26.48
N ILE A 334 10.42 -9.05 25.39
CA ILE A 334 11.83 -8.97 25.05
C ILE A 334 12.26 -7.51 25.13
N TYR A 335 13.39 -7.29 25.78
CA TYR A 335 14.02 -5.99 25.93
C TYR A 335 15.41 -5.99 25.31
N TYR A 336 15.80 -4.88 24.69
CA TYR A 336 17.17 -4.58 24.29
C TYR A 336 17.56 -3.23 24.88
N GLU A 337 18.69 -3.15 25.60
CA GLU A 337 19.12 -1.93 26.29
C GLU A 337 18.05 -1.32 27.22
N ASN A 338 17.24 -2.20 27.85
CA ASN A 338 16.08 -1.87 28.69
C ASN A 338 14.85 -1.28 27.96
N GLU A 339 14.86 -1.17 26.63
CA GLU A 339 13.68 -0.82 25.86
C GLU A 339 12.89 -2.08 25.49
N LEU A 340 11.57 -2.05 25.70
CA LEU A 340 10.68 -3.13 25.27
C LEU A 340 10.63 -3.14 23.74
N ILE A 341 11.19 -4.18 23.12
CA ILE A 341 11.23 -4.32 21.67
C ILE A 341 10.11 -5.22 21.13
N TYR A 342 9.62 -6.17 21.93
CA TYR A 342 8.62 -7.15 21.48
C TYR A 342 7.83 -7.79 22.62
N THR A 343 6.57 -8.17 22.33
CA THR A 343 5.72 -9.00 23.21
C THR A 343 5.12 -10.15 22.39
N CYS A 344 5.24 -11.40 22.84
CA CYS A 344 4.76 -12.60 22.13
C CYS A 344 3.81 -13.44 22.99
N ALA A 345 2.64 -13.83 22.46
CA ALA A 345 1.70 -14.71 23.16
C ALA A 345 2.05 -16.19 22.97
N LYS A 346 1.74 -17.05 23.95
CA LYS A 346 1.99 -18.51 23.90
C LYS A 346 1.16 -19.26 22.84
N LYS A 347 0.08 -18.66 22.31
CA LYS A 347 -0.71 -19.23 21.21
C LYS A 347 -0.23 -18.65 19.87
N TRP A 348 0.23 -19.55 19.03
CA TRP A 348 0.99 -19.32 17.81
C TRP A 348 0.29 -18.57 16.67
N PHE A 349 1.11 -17.84 15.90
CA PHE A 349 1.25 -17.81 14.44
C PHE A 349 0.00 -17.76 13.53
N GLU A 350 -0.67 -16.61 13.52
CA GLU A 350 -1.22 -16.07 12.26
C GLU A 350 -0.29 -14.96 11.77
N GLY A 351 0.77 -15.37 11.07
CA GLY A 351 1.58 -14.49 10.23
C GLY A 351 2.73 -13.78 10.95
N PHE A 352 3.91 -13.94 10.35
CA PHE A 352 5.04 -13.00 10.41
C PHE A 352 4.68 -11.52 10.06
N LEU A 353 3.41 -11.24 9.76
CA LEU A 353 2.90 -10.00 9.20
C LEU A 353 2.39 -9.00 10.23
N ASN A 354 2.29 -9.37 11.51
CA ASN A 354 1.86 -8.46 12.59
C ASN A 354 2.93 -8.31 13.68
N ILE A 355 4.17 -8.06 13.29
CA ILE A 355 5.19 -7.62 14.24
C ILE A 355 4.97 -6.12 14.47
N GLU A 356 4.31 -5.76 15.57
CA GLU A 356 4.21 -4.36 16.00
C GLU A 356 5.54 -3.96 16.66
N ILE A 357 6.46 -3.45 15.84
CA ILE A 357 7.79 -3.03 16.29
C ILE A 357 7.64 -1.66 16.94
N LEU A 358 7.72 -1.66 18.27
CA LEU A 358 7.58 -0.46 19.09
C LEU A 358 8.72 0.54 18.87
N ASN A 359 9.90 0.08 18.42
CA ASN A 359 11.04 0.92 18.04
C ASN A 359 11.63 0.56 16.67
N LYS A 360 11.40 1.43 15.67
CA LYS A 360 11.82 1.24 14.26
C LYS A 360 13.35 1.16 14.06
N ASN A 361 14.16 1.68 14.99
CA ASN A 361 15.63 1.67 14.85
C ASN A 361 16.26 0.30 15.17
N LEU A 362 15.52 -0.59 15.85
CA LEU A 362 15.97 -1.93 16.27
C LEU A 362 15.29 -3.07 15.49
N PHE A 363 14.64 -2.73 14.37
CA PHE A 363 13.79 -3.60 13.56
C PHE A 363 14.42 -4.97 13.25
N VAL A 364 15.67 -4.98 12.77
CA VAL A 364 16.35 -6.21 12.32
C VAL A 364 16.75 -7.11 13.51
N HIS A 365 17.23 -6.51 14.60
CA HIS A 365 17.58 -7.22 15.85
C HIS A 365 16.35 -7.89 16.48
N SER A 366 15.22 -7.18 16.43
CA SER A 366 13.96 -7.60 17.05
C SER A 366 13.30 -8.76 16.31
N ILE A 367 13.35 -8.75 14.96
CA ILE A 367 12.80 -9.82 14.13
C ILE A 367 13.64 -11.09 14.29
N ALA A 368 14.97 -11.00 14.21
CA ALA A 368 15.84 -12.17 14.33
C ALA A 368 15.69 -12.88 15.68
N MET A 369 15.56 -12.10 16.75
CA MET A 369 15.31 -12.60 18.09
C MET A 369 13.92 -13.24 18.25
N ALA A 370 12.88 -12.59 17.71
CA ALA A 370 11.51 -13.13 17.74
C ALA A 370 11.43 -14.48 16.99
N VAL A 371 12.11 -14.60 15.86
CA VAL A 371 12.20 -15.85 15.09
C VAL A 371 12.93 -16.93 15.86
N ALA A 372 14.09 -16.63 16.45
CA ALA A 372 14.85 -17.61 17.21
C ALA A 372 14.06 -18.13 18.43
N LEU A 373 13.34 -17.26 19.12
CA LEU A 373 12.52 -17.64 20.28
C LEU A 373 11.22 -18.37 19.91
N ASP A 374 10.62 -18.03 18.76
CA ASP A 374 9.51 -18.78 18.19
C ASP A 374 9.91 -20.22 17.90
N MET A 375 11.04 -20.42 17.20
CA MET A 375 11.59 -21.75 16.92
C MET A 375 11.92 -22.55 18.19
N LEU A 376 12.31 -21.86 19.27
CA LEU A 376 12.54 -22.47 20.58
C LEU A 376 11.27 -22.93 21.29
N SER A 377 10.16 -22.23 21.07
CA SER A 377 8.86 -22.58 21.67
C SER A 377 8.22 -23.85 21.09
N HIS A 378 8.74 -24.32 19.95
CA HIS A 378 8.25 -25.50 19.22
C HIS A 378 8.98 -26.79 19.61
N LEU A 379 10.07 -26.65 20.36
CA LEU A 379 10.70 -27.77 21.01
C LEU A 379 9.91 -27.94 22.32
N ASP A 380 9.45 -29.15 22.63
CA ASP A 380 8.50 -29.47 23.72
C ASP A 380 8.89 -29.03 25.14
#